data_AF-A0A2A5BQD0-F1
#
_entry.id   AF-A0A2A5BQD0-F1
#
_cell.length_a   1.000
_cell.length_b   1.000
_cell.length_c   1.000
_cell.angle_alpha   90.00
_cell.angle_beta   90.00
_cell.angle_gamma   90.00
#
_symmetry.space_group_name_H-M   'P 1'
#
loop_
_entity.id
_entity.type
_entity.pdbx_description
1 polymer ?
#
loop_
_entity_poly.entity_id
_entity_poly.type
_entity_poly.pdbx_seq_one_letter_code
_entity_poly.pdbx_strand_id
1 'polypeptide(L)'
;MKFYRQIFGYQVIRVSHQGIALKEDNKPSSKKETALEELGARVKAAQKENAPKAESAINESHAYGMAMRLVAELVSGLIVGMIIGWFLDKALGTKPLMLIVFIFLGLGAGIFNVMRAAKQMEAAAARQREEADIKANSNEGKHSG
;
A
#
# COMPACT_ATOMS: atom_id res chain seq x y z
N MET A 1 -3.25 60.40 -12.30
CA MET A 1 -4.19 61.02 -13.27
C MET A 1 -5.34 60.04 -13.49
N LYS A 2 -6.45 60.23 -12.78
CA LYS A 2 -7.77 60.67 -13.30
C LYS A 2 -8.58 59.59 -14.04
N PHE A 3 -9.37 58.86 -13.25
CA PHE A 3 -10.82 58.64 -13.40
C PHE A 3 -11.44 58.96 -14.79
N TYR A 4 -11.83 57.92 -15.52
CA TYR A 4 -12.96 57.93 -16.46
C TYR A 4 -13.83 56.72 -16.09
N ARG A 5 -14.87 56.90 -15.27
CA ARG A 5 -16.21 57.28 -15.70
C ARG A 5 -16.96 56.07 -16.28
N GLN A 6 -17.65 55.42 -15.35
CA GLN A 6 -18.95 54.75 -15.46
C GLN A 6 -19.78 55.06 -16.72
N ILE A 7 -20.48 54.05 -17.25
CA ILE A 7 -21.94 53.95 -17.51
C ILE A 7 -22.21 52.96 -18.67
N PHE A 8 -23.33 52.24 -18.57
CA PHE A 8 -24.00 51.29 -19.50
C PHE A 8 -23.61 49.82 -19.33
N GLY A 9 -24.50 48.91 -18.96
CA GLY A 9 -25.93 49.01 -18.73
C GLY A 9 -26.45 47.66 -18.22
N TYR A 10 -27.46 47.71 -17.36
CA TYR A 10 -28.22 46.56 -16.92
C TYR A 10 -28.96 45.96 -18.12
N GLN A 11 -28.74 44.67 -18.38
CA GLN A 11 -29.73 43.82 -19.03
C GLN A 11 -29.84 42.54 -18.22
N VAL A 12 -30.91 42.50 -17.43
CA VAL A 12 -31.49 41.30 -16.82
C VAL A 12 -32.73 40.99 -17.68
N ILE A 13 -33.08 39.69 -17.82
CA ILE A 13 -34.37 39.15 -18.33
C ILE A 13 -34.34 38.88 -19.85
N ARG A 14 -34.44 37.63 -20.35
CA ARG A 14 -35.55 36.67 -20.17
C ARG A 14 -35.05 35.23 -20.09
N VAL A 15 -35.42 34.56 -19.00
CA VAL A 15 -35.59 33.10 -18.96
C VAL A 15 -36.68 32.73 -19.96
N SER A 16 -36.32 32.02 -21.03
CA SER A 16 -37.28 31.33 -21.89
C SER A 16 -37.12 29.84 -21.64
N HIS A 17 -38.06 29.30 -20.86
CA HIS A 17 -38.27 27.88 -20.67
C HIS A 17 -38.54 27.22 -22.02
N GLN A 18 -37.72 26.25 -22.42
CA GLN A 18 -38.15 25.16 -23.28
C GLN A 18 -37.28 23.93 -23.05
N GLY A 19 -37.94 22.79 -22.83
CA GLY A 19 -37.40 21.47 -23.13
C GLY A 19 -36.63 20.79 -22.00
N ILE A 20 -37.36 19.95 -21.28
CA ILE A 20 -36.85 18.94 -20.34
C ILE A 20 -36.10 17.88 -21.17
N ALA A 21 -34.79 17.74 -21.00
CA ALA A 21 -34.04 16.59 -21.51
C ALA A 21 -32.84 16.29 -20.61
N LEU A 22 -33.14 15.46 -19.61
CA LEU A 22 -32.27 14.60 -18.81
C LEU A 22 -30.79 14.54 -19.26
N LYS A 23 -29.90 15.10 -18.45
CA LYS A 23 -28.51 14.61 -18.36
C LYS A 23 -28.06 14.64 -16.92
N GLU A 24 -28.41 13.56 -16.23
CA GLU A 24 -27.82 13.15 -14.98
C GLU A 24 -26.39 12.66 -15.29
N ASP A 25 -25.38 13.53 -15.20
CA ASP A 25 -23.96 13.15 -15.27
C ASP A 25 -23.31 13.28 -13.89
N ASN A 26 -23.85 12.48 -12.97
CA ASN A 26 -23.07 11.97 -11.86
C ASN A 26 -21.90 11.12 -12.43
N LYS A 27 -20.72 11.72 -12.64
CA LYS A 27 -19.49 10.94 -12.91
C LYS A 27 -18.26 11.47 -12.15
N PRO A 28 -18.23 11.37 -10.80
CA PRO A 28 -17.01 11.56 -10.02
C PRO A 28 -15.96 10.45 -10.26
N SER A 29 -16.26 9.45 -11.10
CA SER A 29 -15.36 8.33 -11.41
C SER A 29 -14.16 8.75 -12.27
N SER A 30 -14.33 9.67 -13.22
CA SER A 30 -13.30 9.98 -14.22
C SER A 30 -12.04 10.62 -13.62
N LYS A 31 -12.17 11.53 -12.65
CA LYS A 31 -11.00 12.21 -12.04
C LYS A 31 -10.18 11.30 -11.12
N LYS A 32 -10.84 10.35 -10.46
CA LYS A 32 -10.18 9.33 -9.66
C LYS A 32 -9.48 8.33 -10.55
N GLU A 33 -10.13 7.88 -11.62
CA GLU A 33 -9.52 7.01 -12.64
C GLU A 33 -8.24 7.63 -13.21
N THR A 34 -8.28 8.91 -13.60
CA THR A 34 -7.09 9.61 -14.12
C THR A 34 -5.99 9.79 -13.07
N ALA A 35 -6.33 10.07 -11.81
CA ALA A 35 -5.35 10.22 -10.74
C ALA A 35 -4.71 8.88 -10.35
N LEU A 36 -5.48 7.79 -10.41
CA LEU A 36 -5.00 6.43 -10.19
C LEU A 36 -4.10 5.97 -11.34
N GLU A 37 -4.41 6.35 -12.58
CA GLU A 37 -3.55 6.15 -13.74
C GLU A 37 -2.24 6.92 -13.63
N GLU A 38 -2.28 8.19 -13.22
CA GLU A 38 -1.09 9.02 -13.05
C GLU A 38 -0.20 8.53 -11.90
N LEU A 39 -0.80 8.17 -10.76
CA LEU A 39 -0.08 7.54 -9.66
C LEU A 39 0.49 6.18 -10.07
N GLY A 40 -0.28 5.38 -10.83
CA GLY A 40 0.17 4.13 -11.40
C GLY A 40 1.34 4.30 -12.37
N ALA A 41 1.32 5.35 -13.19
CA ALA A 41 2.41 5.70 -14.11
C ALA A 41 3.66 6.16 -13.35
N ARG A 42 3.50 6.99 -12.31
CA ARG A 42 4.60 7.48 -11.46
C ARG A 42 5.22 6.36 -10.63
N VAL A 43 4.40 5.47 -10.09
CA VAL A 43 4.85 4.28 -9.34
C VAL A 43 5.52 3.29 -10.29
N LYS A 44 5.04 3.10 -11.52
CA LYS A 44 5.73 2.29 -12.55
C LYS A 44 7.04 2.92 -13.02
N ALA A 45 7.10 4.24 -13.16
CA ALA A 45 8.31 4.96 -13.55
C ALA A 45 9.37 4.88 -12.44
N ALA A 46 8.99 5.16 -11.19
CA ALA A 46 9.87 5.01 -10.04
C ALA A 46 10.31 3.55 -9.83
N GLN A 47 9.44 2.56 -10.11
CA GLN A 47 9.82 1.15 -10.10
C GLN A 47 10.79 0.78 -11.22
N LYS A 48 10.65 1.35 -12.42
CA LYS A 48 11.58 1.11 -13.54
C LYS A 48 12.93 1.80 -13.35
N GLU A 49 12.95 2.96 -12.69
CA GLU A 49 14.18 3.69 -12.36
C GLU A 49 14.93 3.06 -11.18
N ASN A 50 14.20 2.53 -10.19
CA ASN A 50 14.76 1.73 -9.10
C ASN A 50 14.84 0.22 -9.42
N ALA A 51 14.51 -0.20 -10.64
CA ALA A 51 14.71 -1.58 -11.06
C ALA A 51 16.21 -1.81 -11.31
N PRO A 52 16.90 -2.64 -10.52
CA PRO A 52 18.25 -3.02 -10.87
C PRO A 52 18.21 -3.73 -12.23
N LYS A 53 18.97 -3.18 -13.17
CA LYS A 53 19.11 -3.68 -14.54
C LYS A 53 19.72 -5.07 -14.51
N ALA A 54 18.90 -6.13 -14.49
CA ALA A 54 19.38 -7.47 -14.77
C ALA A 54 18.23 -8.39 -15.19
N GLU A 55 18.43 -9.02 -16.33
CA GLU A 55 17.64 -10.14 -16.85
C GLU A 55 17.72 -11.39 -15.93
N SER A 56 18.53 -11.32 -14.87
CA SER A 56 18.64 -12.26 -13.74
C SER A 56 18.16 -11.70 -12.38
N ALA A 57 17.82 -10.41 -12.26
CA ALA A 57 17.60 -9.73 -10.98
C ALA A 57 16.14 -9.66 -10.52
N ILE A 58 15.18 -10.07 -11.35
CA ILE A 58 13.74 -10.03 -11.00
C ILE A 58 13.41 -11.04 -9.89
N ASN A 59 14.14 -12.17 -9.84
CA ASN A 59 14.03 -13.15 -8.75
C ASN A 59 14.86 -12.76 -7.52
N GLU A 60 16.04 -12.16 -7.72
CA GLU A 60 16.92 -11.77 -6.60
C GLU A 60 16.37 -10.58 -5.80
N SER A 61 15.78 -9.59 -6.45
CA SER A 61 15.22 -8.42 -5.76
C SER A 61 14.02 -8.78 -4.87
N HIS A 62 13.18 -9.72 -5.31
CA HIS A 62 12.08 -10.23 -4.50
C HIS A 62 12.58 -11.08 -3.32
N ALA A 63 13.57 -11.95 -3.58
CA ALA A 63 14.21 -12.76 -2.54
C ALA A 63 14.92 -11.90 -1.48
N TYR A 64 15.60 -10.84 -1.92
CA TYR A 64 16.26 -9.88 -1.05
C TYR A 64 15.27 -9.10 -0.20
N GLY A 65 14.20 -8.57 -0.80
CA GLY A 65 13.14 -7.87 -0.05
C GLY A 65 12.49 -8.76 1.01
N MET A 66 12.29 -10.04 0.70
CA MET A 66 11.80 -11.02 1.66
C MET A 66 12.80 -11.26 2.80
N ALA A 67 14.08 -11.46 2.48
CA ALA A 67 15.12 -11.65 3.47
C ALA A 67 15.24 -10.43 4.41
N MET A 68 15.18 -9.21 3.88
CA MET A 68 15.21 -7.99 4.69
C MET A 68 14.02 -7.87 5.63
N ARG A 69 12.82 -8.26 5.17
CA ARG A 69 11.64 -8.30 6.03
C ARG A 69 11.80 -9.29 7.18
N LEU A 70 12.29 -10.50 6.89
CA LEU A 70 12.52 -11.52 7.93
C LEU A 70 13.52 -11.03 8.98
N VAL A 71 14.62 -10.40 8.54
CA VAL A 71 15.60 -9.77 9.45
C VAL A 71 14.95 -8.65 10.26
N ALA A 72 14.15 -7.78 9.64
CA ALA A 72 13.45 -6.71 10.35
C ALA A 72 12.46 -7.25 11.39
N GLU A 73 11.74 -8.35 11.10
CA GLU A 73 10.85 -8.99 12.07
C GLU A 73 11.62 -9.53 13.27
N LEU A 74 12.79 -10.14 13.08
CA LEU A 74 13.65 -10.59 14.19
C LEU A 74 14.23 -9.41 15.00
N VAL A 75 14.78 -8.41 14.32
CA VAL A 75 15.42 -7.24 14.95
C VAL A 75 14.39 -6.42 15.72
N SER A 76 13.16 -6.29 15.21
CA SER A 76 12.09 -5.59 15.93
C SER A 76 11.76 -6.25 17.26
N GLY A 77 11.67 -7.59 17.31
CA GLY A 77 11.44 -8.33 18.55
C GLY A 77 12.54 -8.12 19.58
N LEU A 78 13.80 -8.12 19.14
CA LEU A 78 14.95 -7.82 19.99
C LEU A 78 14.93 -6.39 20.53
N ILE A 79 14.68 -5.40 19.67
CA ILE A 79 14.61 -3.99 20.07
C ILE A 79 13.52 -3.78 21.13
N VAL A 80 12.32 -4.34 20.90
CA VAL A 80 11.21 -4.26 21.86
C VAL A 80 11.58 -4.92 23.18
N GLY A 81 12.17 -6.13 23.14
CA GLY A 81 12.64 -6.83 24.33
C GLY A 81 13.68 -6.02 25.11
N MET A 82 14.67 -5.44 24.42
CA MET A 82 15.70 -4.61 25.05
C MET A 82 15.11 -3.35 25.70
N ILE A 83 14.21 -2.65 25.01
CA ILE A 83 13.56 -1.43 25.54
C ILE A 83 12.77 -1.76 26.80
N ILE A 84 11.93 -2.81 26.77
CA ILE A 84 11.11 -3.22 27.91
C ILE A 84 12.00 -3.71 29.05
N GLY A 85 12.96 -4.58 28.76
CA GLY A 85 13.88 -5.13 29.76
C GLY A 85 14.71 -4.06 30.45
N TRP A 86 15.25 -3.11 29.69
CA TRP A 86 15.99 -1.96 30.24
C TRP A 86 15.11 -1.06 31.10
N PHE A 87 13.89 -0.78 30.65
CA PHE A 87 12.93 0.01 31.41
C PHE A 87 12.55 -0.66 32.74
N LEU A 88 12.32 -1.97 32.73
CA LEU A 88 12.00 -2.76 33.92
C LEU A 88 13.18 -2.83 34.89
N ASP A 89 14.39 -3.07 34.40
CA ASP A 89 15.58 -3.10 35.25
C ASP A 89 15.79 -1.75 35.97
N LYS A 90 15.54 -0.64 35.27
CA LYS A 90 15.62 0.71 35.86
C LYS A 90 14.50 0.99 36.87
N ALA A 91 13.28 0.54 36.61
CA ALA A 91 12.14 0.75 37.49
C ALA A 91 12.22 -0.08 38.77
N LEU A 92 12.72 -1.32 38.68
CA LEU A 92 12.82 -2.26 39.80
C LEU A 92 14.15 -2.17 40.55
N GLY A 93 15.12 -1.41 40.03
CA GLY A 93 16.47 -1.33 40.61
C GLY A 93 17.22 -2.65 40.55
N THR A 94 16.79 -3.57 39.69
CA THR A 94 17.43 -4.87 39.53
C THR A 94 18.74 -4.72 38.75
N LYS A 95 19.72 -5.56 39.08
CA LYS A 95 20.85 -5.87 38.17
C LYS A 95 20.27 -6.29 36.80
N PRO A 96 21.02 -6.23 35.68
CA PRO A 96 20.49 -6.41 34.32
C PRO A 96 19.96 -7.83 34.02
N LEU A 97 18.99 -8.28 34.82
CA LEU A 97 18.39 -9.60 34.85
C LEU A 97 17.11 -9.58 34.02
N MET A 98 16.26 -8.55 34.19
CA MET A 98 15.07 -8.42 33.35
C MET A 98 15.47 -8.21 31.90
N LEU A 99 16.49 -7.42 31.62
CA LEU A 99 17.01 -7.24 30.28
C LEU A 99 17.44 -8.56 29.63
N ILE A 100 18.15 -9.44 30.35
CA ILE A 100 18.52 -10.76 29.82
C ILE A 100 17.29 -11.60 29.51
N VAL A 101 16.34 -11.70 30.45
CA VAL A 101 15.10 -12.47 30.25
C VAL A 101 14.29 -11.92 29.07
N PHE A 102 14.17 -10.60 28.97
CA PHE A 102 13.42 -9.96 27.90
C PHE A 102 14.11 -10.01 26.53
N ILE A 103 15.44 -10.16 26.47
CA ILE A 103 16.13 -10.47 25.21
C ILE A 103 15.70 -11.85 24.70
N PHE A 104 15.68 -12.88 25.57
CA PHE A 104 15.22 -14.20 25.17
C PHE A 104 13.74 -14.21 24.78
N LEU A 105 12.88 -13.50 25.52
CA LEU A 105 11.48 -13.33 25.15
C LEU A 105 11.31 -12.56 23.83
N GLY A 106 12.09 -11.50 23.62
CA GLY A 106 12.08 -10.71 22.38
C GLY A 106 12.53 -11.52 21.17
N LEU A 107 13.55 -12.37 21.34
CA LEU A 107 13.98 -13.32 20.32
C LEU A 107 12.88 -14.37 20.03
N GLY A 108 12.28 -14.94 21.08
CA GLY A 108 11.17 -15.89 20.93
C GLY A 108 9.97 -15.28 20.19
N ALA A 109 9.60 -14.04 20.52
CA ALA A 109 8.56 -13.29 19.83
C ALA A 109 8.93 -13.00 18.37
N GLY A 110 10.18 -12.63 18.11
CA GLY A 110 10.70 -12.40 16.75
C GLY A 110 10.61 -13.67 15.89
N ILE A 111 11.05 -14.82 16.40
CA ILE A 111 10.95 -16.11 15.71
C ILE A 111 9.49 -16.47 15.45
N PHE A 112 8.61 -16.27 16.45
CA PHE A 112 7.18 -16.52 16.28
C PHE A 112 6.54 -15.64 15.20
N ASN A 113 6.93 -14.37 15.12
CA ASN A 113 6.49 -13.46 14.06
C ASN A 113 6.94 -13.93 12.68
N VAL A 114 8.22 -14.32 12.53
CA VAL A 114 8.75 -14.88 11.28
C VAL A 114 7.98 -16.14 10.85
N MET A 115 7.73 -17.07 11.78
CA MET A 115 6.95 -18.28 11.49
C MET A 115 5.52 -17.93 11.04
N ARG A 116 4.92 -16.90 11.66
CA ARG A 116 3.60 -16.41 11.28
C ARG A 116 3.62 -15.75 9.89
N ALA A 117 4.64 -14.98 9.56
CA ALA A 117 4.82 -14.38 8.24
C ALA A 117 4.97 -15.46 7.15
N ALA A 118 5.79 -16.49 7.40
CA ALA A 118 5.96 -17.61 6.49
C ALA A 118 4.61 -18.31 6.17
N LYS A 119 3.83 -18.64 7.19
CA LYS A 119 2.50 -19.27 7.02
C LYS A 119 1.52 -18.39 6.23
N GLN A 120 1.56 -17.06 6.43
CA GLN A 120 0.71 -16.14 5.68
C GLN A 120 1.07 -16.09 4.20
N MET A 121 2.37 -16.18 3.88
CA MET A 121 2.84 -16.21 2.50
C MET A 121 2.41 -17.47 1.77
N GLU A 122 2.49 -18.63 2.42
CA GLU A 122 2.00 -19.91 1.87
C GLU A 122 0.50 -19.84 1.58
N ALA A 123 -0.29 -19.36 2.54
CA ALA A 123 -1.73 -19.20 2.38
C ALA A 123 -2.09 -18.20 1.26
N ALA A 124 -1.34 -17.11 1.13
CA ALA A 124 -1.52 -16.14 0.05
C ALA A 124 -1.20 -16.74 -1.33
N ALA A 125 -0.12 -17.53 -1.43
CA ALA A 125 0.26 -18.20 -2.66
C ALA A 125 -0.78 -19.24 -3.11
N ALA A 126 -1.37 -19.99 -2.18
CA ALA A 126 -2.44 -20.94 -2.48
C ALA A 126 -3.68 -20.25 -3.07
N ARG A 127 -4.11 -19.13 -2.47
CA ARG A 127 -5.25 -18.35 -2.96
C ARG A 127 -5.03 -17.77 -4.36
N GLN A 128 -3.81 -17.30 -4.63
CA GLN A 128 -3.46 -16.78 -5.96
C GLN A 128 -3.55 -17.86 -7.05
N ARG A 129 -3.19 -19.11 -6.73
CA ARG A 129 -3.31 -20.24 -7.65
C ARG A 129 -4.78 -20.59 -7.92
N GLU A 130 -5.58 -20.70 -6.87
CA GLU A 130 -7.02 -20.99 -7.00
C GLU A 130 -7.74 -19.92 -7.84
N GLU A 131 -7.42 -18.64 -7.63
CA GLU A 131 -8.02 -17.55 -8.41
C GLU A 131 -7.56 -17.54 -9.89
N ALA A 132 -6.33 -18.00 -10.16
CA ALA A 132 -5.82 -18.16 -11.53
C ALA A 132 -6.52 -19.31 -12.26
N ASP A 133 -6.76 -20.44 -11.59
CA ASP A 133 -7.44 -21.61 -12.16
C ASP A 133 -8.91 -21.30 -12.50
N ILE A 134 -9.61 -20.58 -11.62
CA ILE A 134 -11.01 -20.16 -11.87
C ILE A 134 -11.09 -19.21 -13.08
N LYS A 135 -10.13 -18.29 -13.23
CA LYS A 135 -10.06 -17.36 -14.38
C LYS A 135 -9.72 -18.09 -15.68
N ALA A 136 -8.83 -19.09 -15.65
CA ALA A 136 -8.48 -19.89 -16.81
C ALA A 136 -9.68 -20.69 -17.34
N ASN A 137 -10.38 -21.41 -16.45
CA ASN A 137 -11.54 -22.22 -16.81
C ASN A 137 -12.75 -21.37 -17.29
N SER A 138 -12.95 -20.18 -16.72
CA SER A 138 -14.04 -19.29 -17.15
C SER A 138 -13.84 -18.70 -18.55
N ASN A 139 -12.59 -18.62 -19.04
CA ASN A 139 -12.31 -18.06 -20.36
C ASN A 139 -12.49 -19.10 -21.48
N GLU A 140 -12.21 -20.38 -21.21
CA GLU A 140 -12.41 -21.47 -22.17
C GLU A 140 -13.90 -21.72 -22.48
N GLY A 141 -14.80 -21.52 -21.52
CA GLY A 141 -16.24 -21.67 -21.73
C GLY A 141 -16.91 -20.56 -22.57
N LYS A 142 -16.24 -19.42 -22.80
CA LYS A 142 -16.81 -18.26 -23.53
C LYS A 142 -16.53 -18.22 -25.03
N HIS A 143 -15.65 -19.07 -25.56
CA HIS A 143 -15.30 -19.09 -26.99
C HIS A 143 -15.97 -20.22 -27.80
N SER A 144 -16.69 -21.13 -27.15
CA SER A 144 -17.35 -22.28 -27.80
C SER A 144 -18.87 -22.14 -27.95
N GLY A 145 -19.42 -20.94 -27.72
CA GLY A 145 -20.87 -20.64 -27.80
C GLY A 145 -21.24 -19.75 -28.98
#